data_AF-G5BH48-F1
#
_entry.id   AF-G5BH48-F1
#
_cell.length_a   1.000
_cell.length_b   1.000
_cell.length_c   1.000
_cell.angle_alpha   90.00
_cell.angle_beta   90.00
_cell.angle_gamma   90.00
#
_symmetry.space_group_name_H-M   'P 1'
#
loop_
_entity.id
_entity.type
_entity.pdbx_description
1 polymer ?
#
loop_
_entity_poly.entity_id
_entity_poly.type
_entity_poly.pdbx_seq_one_letter_code
_entity_poly.pdbx_strand_id
1 'polypeptide(L)'
;MENLGQSLGSTTGSRTQEIPILIIEGFLLFNYKPLDTTWNRCYFLTIPYEECKRRRSTRAYEPLDSPGYFDRHMWPMYLKHRLEINSITWEIVYLDGARSEEDLFLQVYEDLIQELANQSASIVLANGMVKNREPGK
;
A
#
# COMPACT_ATOMS: atom_id res chain seq x y z
N MET A 1 -57.11 18.59 -19.25
CA MET A 1 -56.99 18.59 -17.79
C MET A 1 -55.61 18.08 -17.45
N GLU A 2 -54.77 19.00 -17.02
CA GLU A 2 -53.48 18.73 -16.41
C GLU A 2 -53.68 17.87 -15.16
N ASN A 3 -52.75 16.95 -14.90
CA ASN A 3 -52.33 16.74 -13.52
C ASN A 3 -50.80 16.66 -13.51
N LEU A 4 -50.24 17.81 -13.16
CA LEU A 4 -48.87 18.07 -12.79
C LEU A 4 -48.82 18.01 -11.27
N GLY A 5 -47.96 17.16 -10.71
CA GLY A 5 -47.57 17.22 -9.30
C GLY A 5 -47.28 15.84 -8.72
N GLN A 6 -46.16 15.58 -8.06
CA GLN A 6 -45.07 16.45 -7.65
C GLN A 6 -43.88 15.56 -7.33
N SER A 7 -42.71 16.07 -7.71
CA SER A 7 -41.37 15.66 -7.28
C SER A 7 -41.28 15.36 -5.79
N LEU A 8 -40.81 14.16 -5.43
CA LEU A 8 -40.04 13.96 -4.19
C LEU A 8 -38.58 13.69 -4.57
N GLY A 9 -37.77 14.74 -4.41
CA GLY A 9 -36.34 14.72 -4.20
C GLY A 9 -35.52 13.77 -5.07
N SER A 10 -34.93 14.32 -6.14
CA SER A 10 -33.54 13.95 -6.42
C SER A 10 -32.73 14.36 -5.19
N THR A 11 -32.60 13.46 -4.23
CA THR A 11 -31.43 13.47 -3.36
C THR A 11 -30.27 13.41 -4.33
N THR A 12 -29.53 14.49 -4.42
CA THR A 12 -28.18 14.52 -4.98
C THR A 12 -27.34 13.64 -4.07
N GLY A 13 -27.55 12.32 -4.18
CA GLY A 13 -26.68 11.32 -3.60
C GLY A 13 -25.33 11.59 -4.24
N SER A 14 -24.42 12.16 -3.46
CA SER A 14 -23.00 12.16 -3.74
C SER A 14 -22.68 10.73 -4.20
N ARG A 15 -22.51 10.53 -5.51
CA ARG A 15 -21.99 9.26 -6.02
C ARG A 15 -20.61 9.15 -5.39
N THR A 16 -20.51 8.36 -4.33
CA THR A 16 -19.23 7.98 -3.74
C THR A 16 -18.46 7.31 -4.86
N GLN A 17 -17.46 8.00 -5.37
CA GLN A 17 -16.61 7.47 -6.42
C GLN A 17 -15.84 6.31 -5.80
N GLU A 18 -16.14 5.09 -6.24
CA GLU A 18 -15.42 3.90 -5.80
C GLU A 18 -13.97 4.00 -6.31
N ILE A 19 -13.01 3.79 -5.42
CA ILE A 19 -11.57 3.82 -5.73
C ILE A 19 -11.10 2.38 -5.84
N PRO A 20 -10.71 1.89 -7.04
CA PRO A 20 -10.12 0.57 -7.18
C PRO A 20 -8.78 0.49 -6.45
N ILE A 21 -8.54 -0.61 -5.73
CA ILE A 21 -7.31 -0.84 -4.97
C ILE A 21 -6.52 -1.98 -5.63
N LEU A 22 -5.21 -1.77 -5.81
CA LEU A 22 -4.26 -2.80 -6.23
C LEU A 22 -3.22 -3.00 -5.12
N ILE A 23 -3.07 -4.24 -4.66
CA ILE A 23 -2.01 -4.64 -3.72
C ILE A 23 -0.94 -5.40 -4.51
N ILE A 24 0.31 -4.93 -4.45
CA ILE A 24 1.46 -5.62 -5.03
C ILE A 24 2.35 -6.06 -3.87
N GLU A 25 2.62 -7.37 -3.78
CA GLU A 25 3.46 -7.96 -2.74
C GLU A 25 4.71 -8.62 -3.36
N GLY A 26 5.84 -8.53 -2.66
CA GLY A 26 7.10 -9.09 -3.12
C GLY A 26 8.29 -8.61 -2.29
N PHE A 27 9.38 -9.37 -2.31
CA PHE A 27 10.52 -9.15 -1.42
C PHE A 27 11.59 -8.16 -1.96
N LEU A 28 11.46 -7.69 -3.21
CA LEU A 28 12.39 -6.74 -3.87
C LEU A 28 11.65 -5.63 -4.63
N LEU A 29 10.44 -5.23 -4.20
CA LEU A 29 9.67 -4.25 -4.96
C LEU A 29 10.32 -2.85 -4.97
N PHE A 30 10.82 -2.41 -3.82
CA PHE A 30 11.16 -0.99 -3.62
C PHE A 30 12.52 -0.56 -4.19
N ASN A 31 13.35 -1.49 -4.67
CA ASN A 31 14.58 -1.13 -5.40
C ASN A 31 14.40 -1.23 -6.93
N TYR A 32 13.18 -1.52 -7.42
CA TYR A 32 12.88 -1.59 -8.85
C TYR A 32 12.41 -0.24 -9.40
N LYS A 33 13.35 0.49 -9.99
CA LYS A 33 13.19 1.88 -10.46
C LYS A 33 11.96 2.20 -11.29
N PRO A 34 11.50 1.32 -12.20
CA PRO A 34 10.28 1.59 -12.97
C PRO A 34 9.00 1.76 -12.13
N LEU A 35 9.00 1.34 -10.86
CA LEU A 35 7.83 1.46 -9.96
C LEU A 35 7.95 2.60 -8.95
N ASP A 36 9.04 3.37 -8.93
CA ASP A 36 9.33 4.41 -7.91
C ASP A 36 8.18 5.42 -7.74
N THR A 37 7.40 5.70 -8.80
CA THR A 37 6.29 6.67 -8.77
C THR A 37 4.90 6.02 -8.69
N THR A 38 4.82 4.70 -8.54
CA THR A 38 3.55 3.95 -8.57
C THR A 38 2.89 3.86 -7.20
N TRP A 39 3.66 3.98 -6.13
CA TRP A 39 3.20 3.64 -4.79
C TRP A 39 2.40 4.75 -4.11
N ASN A 40 1.17 4.46 -3.73
CA ASN A 40 0.36 5.34 -2.88
C ASN A 40 0.61 5.12 -1.38
N ARG A 41 0.91 3.88 -0.99
CA ARG A 41 1.29 3.49 0.38
C ARG A 41 2.24 2.30 0.32
N CYS A 42 3.30 2.31 1.13
CA CYS A 42 4.32 1.26 1.17
C CYS A 42 4.43 0.67 2.57
N TYR A 43 4.39 -0.66 2.65
CA TYR A 43 4.65 -1.41 3.88
C TYR A 43 5.85 -2.33 3.69
N PHE A 44 6.72 -2.44 4.70
CA PHE A 44 7.88 -3.32 4.67
C PHE A 44 7.95 -4.18 5.93
N LEU A 45 7.76 -5.48 5.78
CA LEU A 45 7.89 -6.44 6.87
C LEU A 45 9.36 -6.69 7.20
N THR A 46 9.71 -6.52 8.47
CA THR A 46 11.05 -6.83 9.01
C THR A 46 10.95 -7.98 9.99
N ILE A 47 11.88 -8.93 9.91
CA ILE A 47 11.99 -10.06 10.85
C ILE A 47 13.46 -10.18 11.24
N PRO A 48 13.79 -10.34 12.54
CA PRO A 48 15.16 -10.58 12.97
C PRO A 48 15.77 -11.83 12.32
N TYR A 49 17.10 -11.83 12.14
CA TYR A 49 17.86 -12.88 11.45
C TYR A 49 17.47 -14.30 11.91
N GLU A 50 17.47 -14.56 13.22
CA GLU A 50 17.22 -15.90 13.76
C GLU A 50 15.81 -16.41 13.44
N GLU A 51 14.80 -15.55 13.62
CA GLU A 51 13.41 -15.93 13.33
C GLU A 51 13.18 -16.09 11.82
N CYS A 52 13.81 -15.25 11.00
CA CYS A 52 13.76 -15.37 9.54
C CYS A 52 14.38 -16.69 9.08
N LYS A 53 15.57 -17.05 9.61
CA LYS A 53 16.25 -18.30 9.32
C LYS A 53 15.42 -19.51 9.73
N ARG A 54 14.83 -19.46 10.93
CA ARG A 54 13.93 -20.51 11.43
C ARG A 54 12.73 -20.71 10.50
N ARG A 55 11.99 -19.64 10.15
CA ARG A 55 10.84 -19.69 9.22
C ARG A 55 11.22 -20.15 7.81
N ARG A 56 12.38 -19.71 7.28
CA ARG A 56 12.87 -20.16 5.97
C ARG A 56 13.12 -21.66 5.96
N SER A 57 13.76 -22.18 7.01
CA SER A 57 14.10 -23.61 7.10
C SER A 57 12.90 -24.55 7.10
N THR A 58 11.71 -24.05 7.47
CA THR A 58 10.45 -24.83 7.43
C THR A 58 9.76 -24.80 6.07
N ARG A 59 10.23 -23.99 5.10
CA ARG A 59 9.61 -23.86 3.78
C ARG A 59 10.47 -24.56 2.72
N ALA A 60 9.84 -25.40 1.92
CA ALA A 60 10.48 -26.01 0.75
C ALA A 60 10.40 -25.06 -0.45
N TYR A 61 11.56 -24.76 -1.05
CA TYR A 61 11.68 -23.99 -2.28
C TYR A 61 12.09 -24.90 -3.44
N GLU A 62 11.80 -24.47 -4.66
CA GLU A 62 12.29 -25.11 -5.87
C GLU A 62 13.17 -24.11 -6.66
N PRO A 63 14.48 -24.38 -6.84
CA PRO A 63 15.23 -25.51 -6.27
C PRO A 63 15.37 -25.41 -4.74
N LEU A 64 15.65 -26.54 -4.09
CA LEU A 64 15.89 -26.58 -2.64
C LEU A 64 17.09 -25.68 -2.27
N ASP A 65 17.00 -25.05 -1.10
CA ASP A 65 18.09 -24.25 -0.55
C ASP A 65 19.34 -25.15 -0.34
N SER A 66 20.46 -24.76 -0.94
CA SER A 66 21.74 -25.46 -0.72
C SER A 66 22.23 -25.27 0.74
N PRO A 67 23.05 -26.19 1.28
CA PRO A 67 23.54 -26.09 2.66
C PRO A 67 24.23 -24.74 2.94
N GLY A 68 23.72 -23.93 3.86
CA GLY A 68 24.24 -22.60 4.18
C GLY A 68 23.81 -21.47 3.24
N TYR A 69 22.84 -21.70 2.35
CA TYR A 69 22.28 -20.69 1.44
C TYR A 69 21.77 -19.44 2.16
N PHE A 70 21.09 -19.62 3.30
CA PHE A 70 20.56 -18.49 4.07
C PHE A 70 21.67 -17.51 4.48
N ASP A 71 22.71 -18.03 5.12
CA ASP A 71 23.79 -17.24 5.71
C ASP A 71 24.70 -16.63 4.65
N ARG A 72 24.95 -17.38 3.57
CA ARG A 72 25.92 -16.99 2.53
C ARG A 72 25.31 -16.16 1.41
N HIS A 73 23.98 -16.21 1.22
CA HIS A 73 23.34 -15.56 0.08
C HIS A 73 22.07 -14.79 0.47
N MET A 74 21.05 -15.46 1.00
CA MET A 74 19.75 -14.83 1.22
C MET A 74 19.85 -13.62 2.17
N TRP A 75 20.48 -13.79 3.34
CA TRP A 75 20.59 -12.73 4.33
C TRP A 75 21.49 -11.57 3.87
N PRO A 76 22.69 -11.81 3.31
CA PRO A 76 23.48 -10.75 2.69
C PRO A 76 22.72 -9.96 1.61
N MET A 77 21.93 -10.64 0.76
CA MET A 77 21.12 -9.98 -0.27
C MET A 77 19.96 -9.17 0.32
N TYR A 78 19.34 -9.65 1.39
CA TYR A 78 18.37 -8.86 2.16
C TYR A 78 19.00 -7.59 2.73
N LEU A 79 20.19 -7.68 3.34
CA LEU A 79 20.89 -6.51 3.88
C LEU A 79 21.29 -5.53 2.79
N LYS A 80 21.74 -6.02 1.62
CA LYS A 80 21.99 -5.19 0.45
C LYS A 80 20.73 -4.44 0.02
N HIS A 81 19.59 -5.13 -0.10
CA HIS A 81 18.31 -4.51 -0.43
C HIS A 81 17.92 -3.44 0.60
N ARG A 82 18.06 -3.73 1.91
CA ARG A 82 17.81 -2.77 3.00
C ARG A 82 18.64 -1.50 2.85
N LEU A 83 19.90 -1.61 2.44
CA LEU A 83 20.77 -0.45 2.18
C LEU A 83 20.32 0.33 0.95
N GLU A 84 19.92 -0.35 -0.13
CA GLU A 84 19.44 0.30 -1.35
C GLU A 84 18.17 1.12 -1.07
N ILE A 85 17.22 0.56 -0.32
CA ILE A 85 15.96 1.25 0.01
C ILE A 85 16.12 2.39 1.02
N ASN A 86 17.23 2.49 1.76
CA ASN A 86 17.47 3.63 2.65
C ASN A 86 17.63 4.96 1.91
N SER A 87 17.88 4.92 0.59
CA SER A 87 18.02 6.11 -0.25
C SER A 87 16.70 6.60 -0.85
N ILE A 88 15.61 5.89 -0.57
CA ILE A 88 14.28 6.20 -1.10
C ILE A 88 13.71 7.45 -0.43
N THR A 89 13.06 8.29 -1.24
CA THR A 89 12.49 9.57 -0.81
C THR A 89 11.01 9.50 -0.43
N TRP A 90 10.31 8.41 -0.76
CA TRP A 90 8.92 8.19 -0.34
C TRP A 90 8.84 7.41 0.97
N GLU A 91 7.71 7.56 1.67
CA GLU A 91 7.49 6.98 2.98
C GLU A 91 7.31 5.45 2.90
N ILE A 92 7.98 4.73 3.80
CA ILE A 92 7.81 3.29 3.99
C ILE A 92 7.47 3.04 5.46
N VAL A 93 6.33 2.40 5.69
CA VAL A 93 5.93 1.95 7.02
C VAL A 93 6.59 0.60 7.31
N TYR A 94 7.49 0.58 8.28
CA TYR A 94 8.16 -0.65 8.70
C TYR A 94 7.30 -1.40 9.72
N LEU A 95 7.05 -2.68 9.43
CA LEU A 95 6.23 -3.57 10.23
C LEU A 95 7.10 -4.63 10.91
N ASP A 96 6.76 -4.98 12.14
CA ASP A 96 7.38 -6.12 12.84
C ASP A 96 6.69 -7.42 12.41
N GLY A 97 7.31 -8.14 11.48
CA GLY A 97 6.82 -9.42 10.95
C GLY A 97 6.92 -10.59 11.94
N ALA A 98 7.46 -10.38 13.15
CA ALA A 98 7.41 -11.37 14.21
C ALA A 98 6.05 -11.42 14.93
N ARG A 99 5.20 -10.39 14.76
CA ARG A 99 3.85 -10.32 15.32
C ARG A 99 2.89 -11.33 14.69
N SER A 100 1.69 -11.45 15.28
CA SER A 100 0.62 -12.30 14.74
C SER A 100 0.08 -11.76 13.41
N GLU A 101 -0.55 -12.64 12.64
CA GLU A 101 -1.21 -12.25 11.38
C GLU A 101 -2.32 -11.21 11.62
N GLU A 102 -3.15 -11.42 12.63
CA GLU A 102 -4.26 -10.53 13.01
C GLU A 102 -3.73 -9.14 13.43
N ASP A 103 -2.67 -9.10 14.24
CA ASP A 103 -2.03 -7.86 14.68
C ASP A 103 -1.53 -7.01 13.50
N LEU A 104 -0.90 -7.67 12.52
CA LEU A 104 -0.39 -7.03 11.31
C LEU A 104 -1.52 -6.58 10.41
N PHE A 105 -2.55 -7.42 10.26
CA PHE A 105 -3.76 -7.09 9.50
C PHE A 105 -4.41 -5.83 10.06
N LEU A 106 -4.71 -5.78 11.36
CA LEU A 106 -5.36 -4.63 12.00
C LEU A 106 -4.51 -3.37 11.85
N GLN A 107 -3.20 -3.46 12.09
CA GLN A 107 -2.29 -2.31 11.93
C GLN A 107 -2.31 -1.75 10.50
N VAL A 108 -2.21 -2.61 9.48
CA VAL A 108 -2.21 -2.19 8.07
C VAL A 108 -3.59 -1.70 7.64
N TYR A 109 -4.65 -2.34 8.11
CA TYR A 109 -6.03 -2.00 7.78
C TYR A 109 -6.41 -0.61 8.33
N GLU A 110 -6.08 -0.33 9.60
CA GLU A 110 -6.34 0.96 10.23
C GLU A 110 -5.59 2.11 9.55
N ASP A 111 -4.32 1.88 9.18
CA ASP A 111 -3.51 2.84 8.44
C ASP A 111 -4.09 3.10 7.04
N LEU A 112 -4.42 2.03 6.30
CA LEU A 112 -4.92 2.14 4.94
C LEU A 112 -6.26 2.89 4.85
N ILE A 113 -7.17 2.71 5.81
CA ILE A 113 -8.45 3.44 5.83
C ILE A 113 -8.22 4.95 6.02
N GLN A 114 -7.27 5.32 6.89
CA GLN A 114 -6.92 6.72 7.11
C GLN A 114 -6.32 7.33 5.84
N GLU A 115 -5.42 6.61 5.18
CA GLU A 115 -4.83 7.03 3.90
C GLU A 115 -5.88 7.19 2.80
N LEU A 116 -6.83 6.25 2.67
CA LEU A 116 -7.92 6.35 1.70
C LEU A 116 -8.87 7.53 1.98
N ALA A 117 -9.13 7.83 3.26
CA ALA A 117 -9.92 8.99 3.65
C ALA A 117 -9.20 10.30 3.29
N ASN A 118 -7.89 10.38 3.53
CA ASN A 118 -7.05 11.54 3.20
C ASN A 118 -6.96 11.79 1.69
N GLN A 119 -6.83 10.72 0.90
CA GLN A 119 -6.85 10.81 -0.57
C GLN A 119 -8.21 11.29 -1.10
N SER A 120 -9.30 10.76 -0.54
CA SER A 120 -10.67 11.17 -0.91
C SER A 120 -10.90 12.66 -0.65
N ALA A 121 -10.44 13.17 0.51
CA ALA A 121 -10.52 14.59 0.83
C ALA A 121 -9.70 15.45 -0.14
N SER A 122 -8.49 15.01 -0.48
CA SER A 122 -7.61 15.71 -1.42
C SER A 122 -8.20 15.80 -2.83
N ILE A 123 -8.83 14.71 -3.31
CA ILE A 123 -9.51 14.66 -4.61
C ILE A 123 -10.72 15.61 -4.62
N VAL A 124 -11.52 15.63 -3.56
CA VAL A 124 -12.68 16.53 -3.44
C VAL A 124 -12.23 18.00 -3.49
N LEU A 125 -11.15 18.36 -2.79
CA LEU A 125 -10.58 19.71 -2.82
C LEU A 125 -10.08 20.10 -4.21
N ALA A 126 -9.33 19.21 -4.89
CA ALA A 126 -8.84 19.45 -6.24
C ALA A 126 -9.99 19.66 -7.24
N ASN A 127 -11.03 18.82 -7.18
CA ASN A 127 -12.20 18.93 -8.04
C ASN A 127 -13.05 20.18 -7.76
N GLY A 128 -13.10 20.64 -6.50
CA GLY A 128 -13.76 21.90 -6.12
C GLY A 128 -13.04 23.14 -6.65
N MET A 129 -11.70 23.13 -6.67
CA MET A 129 -10.89 24.23 -7.22
C MET A 129 -11.02 24.36 -8.75
N VAL A 130 -11.20 23.25 -9.47
CA VAL A 130 -11.39 23.25 -10.93
C VAL A 130 -12.75 23.83 -11.32
N LYS A 131 -13.82 23.55 -10.56
CA LYS A 131 -15.18 24.07 -10.84
C LYS A 131 -15.32 25.58 -10.63
N ASN A 132 -14.46 26.21 -9.83
CA ASN A 132 -14.49 27.66 -9.58
C ASN A 132 -13.68 28.47 -10.61
N ARG A 133 -13.18 27.85 -11.68
CA ARG A 133 -12.49 28.51 -12.80
C ARG A 133 -13.30 28.40 -14.10
N GLU A 134 -14.56 28.83 -14.08
CA GLU A 134 -15.21 29.27 -15.33
C GLU A 134 -14.85 30.75 -15.57
N PRO A 135 -14.40 31.13 -16.79
CA PRO A 135 -14.07 32.52 -17.08
C PRO A 135 -15.35 33.36 -17.04
N GLY A 136 -15.29 34.44 -16.24
CA GLY A 136 -16.30 35.49 -16.26
C GLY A 136 -16.45 36.05 -17.68
N LYS A 137 -17.71 36.39 -17.98
CA LYS A 137 -18.20 37.05 -19.20
C LYS A 137 -17.25 38.09 -19.77
#